data_AF-A0A166YDF0-F1
#
_entry.id   AF-A0A166YDF0-F1
#
_cell.length_a   1.000
_cell.length_b   1.000
_cell.length_c   1.000
_cell.angle_alpha   90.00
_cell.angle_beta   90.00
_cell.angle_gamma   90.00
#
_symmetry.space_group_name_H-M   'P 1'
#
loop_
_entity.id
_entity.type
_entity.pdbx_description
1 polymer ?
#
loop_
_entity_poly.entity_id
_entity_poly.type
_entity_poly.pdbx_seq_one_letter_code
_entity_poly.pdbx_strand_id
1 'polypeptide(L)'
;MEEYQRITLEQYLAELRLIVDLRLAAQYPYFSDKPYPLGRCKEIRNTMLELLQERLAMPIMPEPLQVLANKVSLGHTLKPAWGSLRDEYFQNAILLGDWYLDTANDTVNPNKPRVEILKLQQSGFSAIVSFEQFCVIARKYWQVNIYKNDIYPALAPFLPLLCVNEKGACWLAAANDDMIALARHSQFTLSERILTKLPSTPSTLKQRWYAHYSDLKNPLLGHHSLDPVEFCQHYRNEHRDQDLHFRDKVVKSYLHLAQGVNSF
;
A
#
# COMPACT_ATOMS: atom_id res chain seq x y z
N MET A 1 2.36 -24.37 -14.32
CA MET A 1 1.08 -24.08 -14.97
C MET A 1 1.43 -23.99 -16.42
N GLU A 2 0.91 -24.93 -17.20
CA GLU A 2 1.03 -24.92 -18.65
C GLU A 2 0.21 -23.76 -19.22
N GLU A 3 0.50 -23.35 -20.45
CA GLU A 3 -0.15 -22.20 -21.09
C GLU A 3 -1.69 -22.34 -21.13
N TYR A 4 -2.19 -23.52 -21.50
CA TYR A 4 -3.63 -23.79 -21.53
C TYR A 4 -4.28 -23.61 -20.15
N GLN A 5 -3.64 -24.14 -19.09
CA GLN A 5 -4.13 -24.00 -17.71
C GLN A 5 -4.15 -22.55 -17.25
N ARG A 6 -3.19 -21.73 -17.72
CA ARG A 6 -3.12 -20.30 -17.41
C ARG A 6 -4.27 -19.54 -18.06
N ILE A 7 -4.52 -19.78 -19.35
CA ILE A 7 -5.57 -19.10 -20.10
C ILE A 7 -6.95 -19.44 -19.53
N THR A 8 -7.23 -20.72 -19.26
CA THR A 8 -8.52 -21.12 -18.68
C THR A 8 -8.71 -20.57 -17.27
N LEU A 9 -7.65 -20.50 -16.47
CA LEU A 9 -7.70 -19.87 -15.16
C LEU A 9 -7.92 -18.35 -15.26
N GLU A 10 -7.23 -17.64 -16.15
CA GLU A 10 -7.43 -16.20 -16.37
C GLU A 10 -8.88 -15.89 -16.72
N GLN A 11 -9.47 -16.67 -17.63
CA GLN A 11 -10.88 -16.55 -18.01
C GLN A 11 -11.81 -16.78 -16.81
N TYR A 12 -11.60 -17.88 -16.08
CA TYR A 12 -12.41 -18.20 -14.91
C TYR A 12 -12.31 -17.14 -13.81
N LEU A 13 -11.11 -16.61 -13.54
CA LEU A 13 -10.93 -15.52 -12.58
C LEU A 13 -11.58 -14.22 -13.07
N ALA A 14 -11.58 -13.95 -14.37
CA ALA A 14 -12.28 -12.80 -14.95
C ALA A 14 -13.81 -12.93 -14.83
N GLU A 15 -14.36 -14.15 -14.82
CA GLU A 15 -15.77 -14.41 -14.51
C GLU A 15 -16.07 -14.20 -13.03
N LEU A 16 -15.23 -14.74 -12.12
CA LEU A 16 -15.36 -14.47 -10.68
C LEU A 16 -15.28 -12.96 -10.39
N ARG A 17 -14.45 -12.23 -11.14
CA ARG A 17 -14.32 -10.78 -11.02
C ARG A 17 -15.63 -10.05 -11.29
N LEU A 18 -16.52 -10.56 -12.15
CA LEU A 18 -17.85 -9.95 -12.35
C LEU A 18 -18.71 -10.00 -11.08
N ILE A 19 -18.62 -11.08 -10.31
CA ILE A 19 -19.33 -11.23 -9.02
C ILE A 19 -18.78 -10.21 -8.01
N VAL A 20 -17.45 -10.07 -7.97
CA VAL A 20 -16.77 -9.10 -7.12
C VAL A 20 -17.14 -7.67 -7.51
N ASP A 21 -17.13 -7.35 -8.81
CA ASP A 21 -17.45 -6.02 -9.34
C ASP A 21 -18.89 -5.60 -8.97
N LEU A 22 -19.87 -6.51 -9.08
CA LEU A 22 -21.26 -6.24 -8.69
C LEU A 22 -21.39 -5.79 -7.23
N ARG A 23 -20.64 -6.42 -6.32
CA ARG A 23 -20.63 -6.07 -4.89
C ARG A 23 -19.88 -4.77 -4.65
N LEU A 24 -18.67 -4.65 -5.18
CA LEU A 24 -17.77 -3.54 -4.84
C LEU A 24 -18.14 -2.24 -5.54
N ALA A 25 -18.74 -2.27 -6.74
CA ALA A 25 -19.21 -1.06 -7.41
C ALA A 25 -20.30 -0.34 -6.60
N ALA A 26 -21.17 -1.10 -5.90
CA ALA A 26 -22.20 -0.53 -5.03
C ALA A 26 -21.60 0.05 -3.73
N GLN A 27 -20.61 -0.62 -3.14
CA GLN A 27 -20.00 -0.20 -1.88
C GLN A 27 -18.97 0.93 -2.06
N TYR A 28 -18.27 0.96 -3.19
CA TYR A 28 -17.15 1.84 -3.49
C TYR A 28 -17.26 2.44 -4.89
N PRO A 29 -18.31 3.24 -5.18
CA PRO A 29 -18.58 3.71 -6.54
C PRO A 29 -17.50 4.64 -7.10
N TYR A 30 -16.79 5.37 -6.23
CA TYR A 30 -15.73 6.32 -6.61
C TYR A 30 -14.51 6.22 -5.70
N PHE A 31 -13.35 6.58 -6.21
CA PHE A 31 -12.10 6.81 -5.46
C PHE A 31 -11.34 8.00 -6.06
N SER A 32 -11.16 9.07 -5.26
CA SER A 32 -10.44 10.28 -5.71
C SER A 32 -10.95 10.79 -7.07
N ASP A 33 -12.27 11.00 -7.18
CA ASP A 33 -13.00 11.41 -8.39
C ASP A 33 -13.02 10.40 -9.54
N LYS A 34 -12.36 9.24 -9.41
CA LYS A 34 -12.36 8.19 -10.44
C LYS A 34 -13.49 7.17 -10.18
N PRO A 35 -14.25 6.76 -11.20
CA PRO A 35 -15.26 5.73 -11.04
C PRO A 35 -14.62 4.35 -10.80
N TYR A 36 -15.37 3.47 -10.16
CA TYR A 36 -15.03 2.05 -10.09
C TYR A 36 -14.76 1.46 -11.50
N PRO A 37 -13.72 0.62 -11.69
CA PRO A 37 -12.85 -0.02 -10.69
C PRO A 37 -11.54 0.75 -10.41
N LEU A 38 -11.39 1.97 -10.92
CA LEU A 38 -10.11 2.68 -10.90
C LEU A 38 -9.63 2.95 -9.46
N GLY A 39 -8.39 2.57 -9.17
CA GLY A 39 -7.77 2.72 -7.85
C GLY A 39 -8.25 1.73 -6.78
N ARG A 40 -9.09 0.73 -7.13
CA ARG A 40 -9.67 -0.24 -6.18
C ARG A 40 -8.98 -1.60 -6.16
N CYS A 41 -7.72 -1.70 -6.58
CA CYS A 41 -7.00 -2.96 -6.67
C CYS A 41 -6.89 -3.70 -5.33
N LYS A 42 -6.82 -2.98 -4.20
CA LYS A 42 -6.76 -3.60 -2.86
C LYS A 42 -8.06 -4.31 -2.52
N GLU A 43 -9.19 -3.61 -2.65
CA GLU A 43 -10.52 -4.12 -2.35
C GLU A 43 -10.84 -5.31 -3.26
N ILE A 44 -10.60 -5.15 -4.57
CA ILE A 44 -10.76 -6.23 -5.54
C ILE A 44 -9.90 -7.45 -5.19
N ARG A 45 -8.60 -7.27 -4.93
CA ARG A 45 -7.69 -8.37 -4.57
C ARG A 45 -8.18 -9.10 -3.34
N ASN A 46 -8.55 -8.37 -2.29
CA ASN A 46 -9.01 -8.97 -1.03
C ASN A 46 -10.28 -9.80 -1.24
N THR A 47 -11.31 -9.23 -1.90
CA THR A 47 -12.57 -9.95 -2.15
C THR A 47 -12.37 -11.12 -3.12
N MET A 48 -11.51 -10.98 -4.13
CA MET A 48 -11.13 -12.09 -5.01
C MET A 48 -10.42 -13.20 -4.25
N LEU A 49 -9.54 -12.88 -3.31
CA LEU A 49 -8.83 -13.87 -2.50
C LEU A 49 -9.80 -14.64 -1.60
N GLU A 50 -10.73 -13.96 -0.93
CA GLU A 50 -11.79 -14.58 -0.13
C GLU A 50 -12.64 -15.53 -0.99
N LEU A 51 -13.16 -15.03 -2.12
CA LEU A 51 -13.97 -15.82 -3.04
C LEU A 51 -13.19 -17.02 -3.59
N LEU A 52 -11.91 -16.85 -3.93
CA LEU A 52 -11.07 -17.93 -4.43
C LEU A 52 -10.85 -19.01 -3.36
N GLN A 53 -10.65 -18.63 -2.10
CA GLN A 53 -10.55 -19.57 -0.98
C GLN A 53 -11.85 -20.36 -0.79
N GLU A 54 -13.02 -19.70 -0.88
CA GLU A 54 -14.32 -20.37 -0.85
C GLU A 54 -14.48 -21.39 -1.99
N ARG A 55 -14.11 -21.02 -3.22
CA ARG A 55 -14.20 -21.91 -4.38
C ARG A 55 -13.24 -23.10 -4.29
N LEU A 56 -12.04 -22.89 -3.76
CA LEU A 56 -11.07 -23.96 -3.52
C LEU A 56 -11.50 -24.93 -2.41
N ALA A 57 -12.39 -24.52 -1.51
CA ALA A 57 -12.93 -25.37 -0.46
C ALA A 57 -14.19 -26.16 -0.88
N MET A 58 -14.71 -25.94 -2.09
CA MET A 58 -15.92 -26.63 -2.57
C MET A 58 -15.68 -28.12 -2.81
N PRO A 59 -16.64 -29.01 -2.46
CA PRO A 59 -16.51 -30.45 -2.71
C PRO A 59 -16.34 -30.80 -4.20
N ILE A 60 -17.02 -30.06 -5.07
CA ILE A 60 -16.88 -30.16 -6.53
C ILE A 60 -16.22 -28.86 -6.98
N MET A 61 -14.90 -28.94 -7.20
CA MET A 61 -14.10 -27.79 -7.60
C MET A 61 -14.20 -27.56 -9.12
N PRO A 62 -14.38 -26.31 -9.56
CA PRO A 62 -14.26 -25.94 -10.97
C PRO A 62 -12.91 -26.37 -11.57
N GLU A 63 -12.94 -26.96 -12.75
CA GLU A 63 -11.74 -27.47 -13.44
C GLU A 63 -10.60 -26.43 -13.53
N PRO A 64 -10.85 -25.14 -13.90
CA PRO A 64 -9.77 -24.14 -13.98
C PRO A 64 -9.02 -23.92 -12.65
N LEU A 65 -9.65 -24.20 -11.51
CA LEU A 65 -9.02 -24.04 -10.20
C LEU A 65 -8.12 -25.22 -9.79
N GLN A 66 -8.18 -26.35 -10.48
CA GLN A 66 -7.39 -27.54 -10.13
C GLN A 66 -5.88 -27.24 -10.14
N VAL A 67 -5.41 -26.36 -11.04
CA VAL A 67 -4.00 -25.95 -11.07
C VAL A 67 -3.58 -25.20 -9.81
N LEU A 68 -4.47 -24.39 -9.23
CA LEU A 68 -4.21 -23.70 -7.97
C LEU A 68 -4.29 -24.67 -6.80
N ALA A 69 -5.28 -25.55 -6.78
CA ALA A 69 -5.41 -26.59 -5.74
C ALA A 69 -4.19 -27.51 -5.69
N ASN A 70 -3.66 -27.94 -6.84
CA ASN A 70 -2.45 -28.74 -6.93
C ASN A 70 -1.22 -27.99 -6.39
N LYS A 71 -1.14 -26.67 -6.57
CA LYS A 71 -0.06 -25.86 -5.98
C LYS A 71 -0.22 -25.73 -4.47
N VAL A 72 -1.45 -25.57 -3.99
CA VAL A 72 -1.75 -25.49 -2.56
C VAL A 72 -1.46 -26.82 -1.86
N SER A 73 -1.78 -27.96 -2.48
CA SER A 73 -1.46 -29.28 -1.92
C SER A 73 0.05 -29.55 -1.84
N LEU A 74 0.85 -28.88 -2.68
CA LEU A 74 2.32 -28.87 -2.60
C LEU A 74 2.87 -27.88 -1.56
N GLY A 75 2.01 -27.27 -0.74
CA GLY A 75 2.40 -26.38 0.36
C GLY A 75 2.54 -24.90 -0.04
N HIS A 76 2.22 -24.52 -1.28
CA HIS A 76 2.15 -23.10 -1.64
C HIS A 76 0.89 -22.45 -1.06
N THR A 77 0.96 -21.16 -0.74
CA THR A 77 -0.18 -20.40 -0.24
C THR A 77 -0.52 -19.24 -1.18
N LEU A 78 -1.81 -18.95 -1.31
CA LEU A 78 -2.29 -17.74 -1.96
C LEU A 78 -2.02 -16.56 -1.02
N LYS A 79 -0.95 -15.82 -1.29
CA LYS A 79 -0.49 -14.74 -0.41
C LYS A 79 -0.90 -13.37 -0.99
N PRO A 80 -1.61 -12.52 -0.25
CA PRO A 80 -1.79 -11.13 -0.66
C PRO A 80 -0.44 -10.42 -0.67
N ALA A 81 -0.15 -9.68 -1.75
CA ALA A 81 1.04 -8.84 -1.87
C ALA A 81 0.68 -7.40 -2.24
N TRP A 82 1.49 -6.46 -1.81
CA TRP A 82 1.51 -5.07 -2.24
C TRP A 82 2.95 -4.69 -2.61
N GLY A 83 3.14 -3.93 -3.68
CA GLY A 83 4.48 -3.63 -4.15
C GLY A 83 4.55 -2.71 -5.37
N SER A 84 5.74 -2.63 -5.95
CA SER A 84 6.04 -1.91 -7.17
C SER A 84 5.74 -2.78 -8.38
N LEU A 85 5.00 -2.24 -9.35
CA LEU A 85 4.88 -2.81 -10.69
C LEU A 85 5.68 -1.94 -11.66
N ARG A 86 6.85 -2.44 -12.06
CA ARG A 86 7.79 -1.79 -13.00
C ARG A 86 8.23 -0.39 -12.58
N ASP A 87 8.18 -0.09 -11.28
CA ASP A 87 8.44 1.24 -10.71
C ASP A 87 7.56 2.36 -11.29
N GLU A 88 6.40 1.99 -11.83
CA GLU A 88 5.42 2.93 -12.38
C GLU A 88 4.18 3.08 -11.49
N TYR A 89 3.78 1.98 -10.84
CA TYR A 89 2.54 1.91 -10.08
C TYR A 89 2.73 1.13 -8.77
N PHE A 90 1.93 1.48 -7.79
CA PHE A 90 1.69 0.60 -6.64
C PHE A 90 0.62 -0.41 -7.01
N GLN A 91 0.87 -1.70 -6.78
CA GLN A 91 -0.07 -2.76 -7.17
C GLN A 91 -0.35 -3.73 -6.04
N ASN A 92 -1.61 -4.17 -5.96
CA ASN A 92 -2.04 -5.27 -5.11
C ASN A 92 -2.26 -6.51 -5.97
N ALA A 93 -1.66 -7.63 -5.58
CA ALA A 93 -1.77 -8.90 -6.30
C ALA A 93 -1.88 -10.07 -5.31
N ILE A 94 -2.03 -11.27 -5.87
CA ILE A 94 -1.93 -12.54 -5.17
C ILE A 94 -0.68 -13.25 -5.68
N LEU A 95 0.17 -13.73 -4.78
CA LEU A 95 1.32 -14.55 -5.11
C LEU A 95 1.02 -16.01 -4.81
N LEU A 96 1.46 -16.91 -5.69
CA LEU A 96 1.38 -18.36 -5.49
C LEU A 96 2.66 -19.02 -5.98
N GLY A 97 3.58 -19.31 -5.06
CA GLY A 97 4.92 -19.78 -5.42
C GLY A 97 5.62 -18.74 -6.30
N ASP A 98 5.94 -19.13 -7.54
CA ASP A 98 6.60 -18.29 -8.54
C ASP A 98 5.63 -17.57 -9.50
N TRP A 99 4.32 -17.57 -9.19
CA TRP A 99 3.28 -16.93 -10.00
C TRP A 99 2.78 -15.63 -9.36
N TYR A 100 2.56 -14.66 -10.24
CA TYR A 100 1.92 -13.38 -9.97
C TYR A 100 0.51 -13.42 -10.58
N LEU A 101 -0.50 -13.29 -9.73
CA LEU A 101 -1.91 -13.27 -10.12
C LEU A 101 -2.44 -11.88 -9.80
N ASP A 102 -2.65 -11.08 -10.86
CA ASP A 102 -3.26 -9.77 -10.76
C ASP A 102 -4.73 -9.88 -11.13
N THR A 103 -5.59 -9.90 -10.13
CA THR A 103 -7.03 -9.93 -10.35
C THR A 103 -7.63 -8.54 -10.54
N ALA A 104 -6.80 -7.51 -10.72
CA ALA A 104 -7.14 -6.09 -10.74
C ALA A 104 -6.31 -5.29 -11.77
N ASN A 105 -5.88 -5.92 -12.87
CA ASN A 105 -4.93 -5.33 -13.82
C ASN A 105 -5.50 -4.12 -14.59
N ASP A 106 -6.83 -4.02 -14.66
CA ASP A 106 -7.59 -2.93 -15.29
C ASP A 106 -7.79 -1.68 -14.41
N THR A 107 -7.40 -1.74 -13.13
CA THR A 107 -7.70 -0.67 -12.15
C THR A 107 -6.82 0.58 -12.26
N VAL A 108 -5.79 0.55 -13.11
CA VAL A 108 -4.99 1.73 -13.49
C VAL A 108 -5.29 2.15 -14.92
N ASN A 109 -5.42 1.18 -15.83
CA ASN A 109 -5.76 1.40 -17.22
C ASN A 109 -6.94 0.48 -17.58
N PRO A 110 -8.15 1.03 -17.79
CA PRO A 110 -9.36 0.25 -18.03
C PRO A 110 -9.36 -0.52 -19.36
N ASN A 111 -8.41 -0.23 -20.26
CA ASN A 111 -8.26 -0.95 -21.52
C ASN A 111 -7.47 -2.26 -21.39
N LYS A 112 -6.94 -2.56 -20.21
CA LYS A 112 -6.25 -3.84 -19.94
C LYS A 112 -7.25 -4.95 -19.62
N PRO A 113 -6.86 -6.22 -19.77
CA PRO A 113 -7.63 -7.33 -19.21
C PRO A 113 -7.84 -7.16 -17.70
N ARG A 114 -9.00 -7.61 -17.19
CA ARG A 114 -9.32 -7.55 -15.75
C ARG A 114 -8.35 -8.38 -14.89
N VAL A 115 -7.91 -9.51 -15.46
CA VAL A 115 -7.03 -10.48 -14.82
C VAL A 115 -5.81 -10.71 -15.68
N GLU A 116 -4.65 -10.82 -15.03
CA GLU A 116 -3.39 -11.19 -15.65
C GLU A 116 -2.66 -12.19 -14.74
N ILE A 117 -2.17 -13.29 -15.33
CA ILE A 117 -1.35 -14.29 -14.64
C ILE A 117 -0.03 -14.41 -15.37
N LEU A 118 1.06 -14.16 -14.63
CA LEU A 118 2.42 -14.23 -15.16
C LEU A 118 3.34 -14.96 -14.17
N LYS A 119 4.50 -15.41 -14.65
CA LYS A 119 5.60 -15.70 -13.73
C LYS A 119 6.01 -14.41 -13.03
N LEU A 120 6.30 -14.48 -11.74
CA LEU A 120 6.71 -13.33 -10.94
C LEU A 120 7.93 -12.61 -11.55
N GLN A 121 8.89 -13.36 -12.07
CA GLN A 121 10.08 -12.81 -12.74
C GLN A 121 9.75 -12.06 -14.04
N GLN A 122 8.60 -12.35 -14.67
CA GLN A 122 8.16 -11.75 -15.94
C GLN A 122 7.17 -10.59 -15.73
N SER A 123 6.51 -10.49 -14.57
CA SER A 123 5.51 -9.44 -14.33
C SER A 123 6.12 -8.05 -14.12
N GLY A 124 7.38 -7.99 -13.70
CA GLY A 124 8.02 -6.76 -13.22
C GLY A 124 7.46 -6.30 -11.86
N PHE A 125 6.74 -7.18 -11.15
CA PHE A 125 6.27 -6.92 -9.80
C PHE A 125 7.37 -7.24 -8.78
N SER A 126 7.59 -6.34 -7.82
CA SER A 126 8.56 -6.52 -6.75
C SER A 126 8.12 -5.84 -5.45
N ALA A 127 8.68 -6.28 -4.32
CA ALA A 127 8.51 -5.57 -3.06
C ALA A 127 9.18 -4.19 -3.15
N ILE A 128 8.62 -3.20 -2.45
CA ILE A 128 9.26 -1.89 -2.29
C ILE A 128 10.33 -2.02 -1.21
N VAL A 129 11.57 -1.72 -1.57
CA VAL A 129 12.73 -1.94 -0.71
C VAL A 129 13.31 -0.65 -0.12
N SER A 130 12.77 0.51 -0.50
CA SER A 130 13.22 1.80 0.03
C SER A 130 12.16 2.90 -0.09
N PHE A 131 12.27 3.92 0.76
CA PHE A 131 11.45 5.12 0.63
C PHE A 131 11.82 5.96 -0.60
N GLU A 132 13.07 5.89 -1.09
CA GLU A 132 13.44 6.51 -2.36
C GLU A 132 12.64 5.93 -3.54
N GLN A 133 12.57 4.59 -3.63
CA GLN A 133 11.76 3.92 -4.64
C GLN A 133 10.28 4.30 -4.51
N PHE A 134 9.75 4.29 -3.27
CA PHE A 134 8.39 4.78 -3.01
C PHE A 134 8.19 6.20 -3.53
N CYS A 135 9.10 7.12 -3.25
CA CYS A 135 9.00 8.51 -3.70
C CYS A 135 9.00 8.63 -5.22
N VAL A 136 9.82 7.85 -5.94
CA VAL A 136 9.84 7.84 -7.41
C VAL A 136 8.48 7.43 -7.96
N ILE A 137 7.93 6.33 -7.47
CA ILE A 137 6.62 5.81 -7.89
C ILE A 137 5.51 6.82 -7.54
N ALA A 138 5.45 7.26 -6.28
CA ALA A 138 4.39 8.14 -5.79
C ALA A 138 4.35 9.49 -6.53
N ARG A 139 5.50 10.11 -6.83
CA ARG A 139 5.55 11.38 -7.59
C ARG A 139 4.90 11.23 -8.97
N LYS A 140 5.24 10.16 -9.70
CA LYS A 140 4.71 9.91 -11.04
C LYS A 140 3.23 9.47 -10.99
N TYR A 141 2.92 8.50 -10.15
CA TYR A 141 1.62 7.85 -10.11
C TYR A 141 0.54 8.69 -9.45
N TRP A 142 0.87 9.37 -8.36
CA TRP A 142 -0.08 10.20 -7.60
C TRP A 142 0.01 11.68 -7.95
N GLN A 143 1.00 12.11 -8.74
CA GLN A 143 1.20 13.51 -9.12
C GLN A 143 1.32 14.42 -7.89
N VAL A 144 2.25 14.06 -7.00
CA VAL A 144 2.47 14.73 -5.71
C VAL A 144 3.88 15.27 -5.58
N ASN A 145 4.00 16.37 -4.84
CA ASN A 145 5.25 16.76 -4.20
C ASN A 145 5.42 16.00 -2.88
N ILE A 146 6.66 15.69 -2.52
CA ILE A 146 6.98 14.92 -1.31
C ILE A 146 8.00 15.68 -0.48
N TYR A 147 7.66 15.89 0.80
CA TYR A 147 8.47 16.53 1.82
C TYR A 147 8.80 15.54 2.94
N LYS A 148 9.83 15.83 3.72
CA LYS A 148 10.06 15.09 4.97
C LYS A 148 8.95 15.37 5.96
N ASN A 149 8.54 14.37 6.73
CA ASN A 149 7.61 14.57 7.84
C ASN A 149 8.33 15.28 9.00
N ASP A 150 8.33 16.61 8.95
CA ASP A 150 8.79 17.51 10.00
C ASP A 150 7.63 18.37 10.56
N ILE A 151 6.39 17.90 10.37
CA ILE A 151 5.19 18.38 11.06
C ILE A 151 5.04 17.65 12.40
N TYR A 152 5.16 16.32 12.39
CA TYR A 152 5.14 15.48 13.60
C TYR A 152 6.40 14.61 13.63
N PRO A 153 7.55 15.17 14.08
CA PRO A 153 8.84 14.47 14.04
C PRO A 153 8.84 13.11 14.73
N ALA A 154 8.10 12.97 15.83
CA ALA A 154 7.98 11.71 16.58
C ALA A 154 7.31 10.57 15.79
N LEU A 155 6.59 10.87 14.70
CA LEU A 155 6.03 9.87 13.79
C LEU A 155 6.96 9.55 12.61
N ALA A 156 7.93 10.43 12.31
CA ALA A 156 8.76 10.34 11.12
C ALA A 156 9.57 9.04 10.97
N PRO A 157 10.06 8.38 12.05
CA PRO A 157 10.72 7.09 11.91
C PRO A 157 9.84 6.01 11.26
N PHE A 158 8.52 6.07 11.48
CA PHE A 158 7.54 5.13 10.90
C PHE A 158 6.89 5.68 9.63
N LEU A 159 6.71 7.01 9.56
CA LEU A 159 5.96 7.72 8.53
C LEU A 159 6.79 8.92 8.04
N PRO A 160 7.87 8.70 7.27
CA PRO A 160 8.83 9.76 6.96
C PRO A 160 8.36 10.74 5.90
N LEU A 161 7.24 10.47 5.22
CA LEU A 161 6.83 11.18 4.01
C LEU A 161 5.55 11.99 4.23
N LEU A 162 5.58 13.26 3.80
CA LEU A 162 4.38 14.07 3.60
C LEU A 162 4.17 14.28 2.09
N CYS A 163 3.02 13.84 1.58
CA CYS A 163 2.63 14.08 0.19
C CYS A 163 1.71 15.30 0.09
N VAL A 164 1.85 16.06 -1.00
CA VAL A 164 1.01 17.21 -1.34
C VAL A 164 0.67 17.15 -2.82
N ASN A 165 -0.60 17.08 -3.18
CA ASN A 165 -1.03 17.10 -4.58
C ASN A 165 -1.12 18.54 -5.13
N GLU A 166 -1.35 18.67 -6.43
CA GLU A 166 -1.47 19.97 -7.10
C GLU A 166 -2.64 20.83 -6.57
N LYS A 167 -3.72 20.19 -6.09
CA LYS A 167 -4.85 20.87 -5.47
C LYS A 167 -4.50 21.40 -4.06
N GLY A 168 -3.38 21.01 -3.47
CA GLY A 168 -2.96 21.42 -2.13
C GLY A 168 -3.54 20.58 -0.98
N ALA A 169 -4.15 19.43 -1.31
CA ALA A 169 -4.47 18.40 -0.33
C ALA A 169 -3.19 17.66 0.07
N CYS A 170 -3.04 17.36 1.36
CA CYS A 170 -1.80 16.81 1.90
C CYS A 170 -2.04 15.77 2.99
N TRP A 171 -1.21 14.73 3.02
CA TRP A 171 -1.34 13.58 3.92
C TRP A 171 0.01 12.93 4.22
N LEU A 172 0.11 12.27 5.37
CA LEU A 172 1.26 11.40 5.66
C LEU A 172 1.15 10.14 4.80
N ALA A 173 2.20 9.88 4.03
CA ALA A 173 2.25 8.81 3.05
C ALA A 173 3.14 7.64 3.52
N ALA A 174 3.20 6.59 2.68
CA ALA A 174 3.82 5.30 3.05
C ALA A 174 3.23 4.72 4.36
N ALA A 175 1.96 5.02 4.63
CA ALA A 175 1.27 4.67 5.85
C ALA A 175 0.51 3.32 5.70
N ASN A 176 1.24 2.28 5.33
CA ASN A 176 0.73 0.91 5.26
C ASN A 176 1.66 -0.05 6.01
N ASP A 177 1.18 -1.26 6.28
CA ASP A 177 1.93 -2.24 7.08
C ASP A 177 3.26 -2.63 6.44
N ASP A 178 3.34 -2.72 5.11
CA ASP A 178 4.58 -3.07 4.40
C ASP A 178 5.67 -2.01 4.60
N MET A 179 5.34 -0.73 4.45
CA MET A 179 6.28 0.37 4.62
C MET A 179 6.64 0.61 6.09
N ILE A 180 5.71 0.40 7.02
CA ILE A 180 5.99 0.40 8.46
C ILE A 180 6.93 -0.75 8.83
N ALA A 181 6.70 -1.95 8.28
CA ALA A 181 7.59 -3.08 8.49
C ALA A 181 8.98 -2.81 7.90
N LEU A 182 9.07 -2.19 6.71
CA LEU A 182 10.34 -1.77 6.10
C LEU A 182 11.12 -0.80 7.00
N ALA A 183 10.45 0.20 7.56
CA ALA A 183 11.06 1.14 8.50
C ALA A 183 11.61 0.40 9.74
N ARG A 184 10.83 -0.51 10.31
CA ARG A 184 11.22 -1.27 11.51
C ARG A 184 12.34 -2.27 11.24
N HIS A 185 12.24 -3.08 10.18
CA HIS A 185 13.27 -4.07 9.84
C HIS A 185 14.63 -3.45 9.54
N SER A 186 14.64 -2.20 9.03
CA SER A 186 15.86 -1.43 8.83
C SER A 186 16.31 -0.65 10.07
N GLN A 187 15.67 -0.85 11.23
CA GLN A 187 15.94 -0.11 12.47
C GLN A 187 15.90 1.41 12.25
N PHE A 188 14.92 1.85 11.45
CA PHE A 188 14.69 3.23 11.02
C PHE A 188 15.80 3.86 10.16
N THR A 189 16.84 3.12 9.76
CA THR A 189 17.92 3.66 8.91
C THR A 189 17.44 4.07 7.52
N LEU A 190 16.45 3.38 6.95
CA LEU A 190 15.86 3.77 5.66
C LEU A 190 15.01 5.05 5.78
N SER A 191 14.30 5.22 6.90
CA SER A 191 13.54 6.45 7.21
C SER A 191 14.49 7.63 7.37
N GLU A 192 15.54 7.47 8.18
CA GLU A 192 16.59 8.49 8.36
C GLU A 192 17.20 8.92 7.01
N ARG A 193 17.56 7.95 6.17
CA ARG A 193 18.18 8.19 4.87
C ARG A 193 17.29 9.01 3.92
N ILE A 194 15.97 8.80 3.91
CA ILE A 194 15.08 9.59 3.07
C ILE A 194 14.81 10.97 3.67
N LEU A 195 14.71 11.08 5.00
CA LEU A 195 14.48 12.34 5.70
C LEU A 195 15.61 13.36 5.50
N THR A 196 16.86 12.90 5.34
CA THR A 196 18.01 13.78 5.04
C THR A 196 18.02 14.28 3.59
N LYS A 197 17.32 13.61 2.67
CA LYS A 197 17.29 13.96 1.24
C LYS A 197 16.11 14.84 0.86
N LEU A 198 14.99 14.72 1.58
CA LEU A 198 13.76 15.42 1.25
C LEU A 198 13.77 16.87 1.78
N PRO A 199 13.16 17.81 1.05
CA PRO A 199 12.98 19.18 1.54
C PRO A 199 12.08 19.20 2.78
N SER A 200 12.34 20.16 3.67
CA SER A 200 11.45 20.49 4.79
C SER A 200 10.05 20.86 4.32
N THR A 201 9.03 20.56 5.12
CA THR A 201 7.68 20.97 4.80
C THR A 201 7.57 22.50 4.84
N PRO A 202 6.95 23.15 3.82
CA PRO A 202 6.67 24.57 3.83
C PRO A 202 5.96 25.03 5.12
N SER A 203 6.37 26.17 5.67
CA SER A 203 5.82 26.71 6.93
C SER A 203 4.30 26.90 6.88
N THR A 204 3.77 27.34 5.74
CA THR A 204 2.33 27.50 5.51
C THR A 204 1.57 26.18 5.62
N LEU A 205 2.15 25.07 5.16
CA LEU A 205 1.56 23.74 5.33
C LEU A 205 1.64 23.28 6.78
N LYS A 206 2.77 23.50 7.47
CA LYS A 206 2.89 23.17 8.91
C LYS A 206 1.82 23.89 9.73
N GLN A 207 1.63 25.19 9.50
CA GLN A 207 0.60 25.99 10.17
C GLN A 207 -0.82 25.46 9.91
N ARG A 208 -1.13 25.07 8.67
CA ARG A 208 -2.42 24.45 8.32
C ARG A 208 -2.65 23.16 9.10
N TRP A 209 -1.64 22.30 9.20
CA TRP A 209 -1.74 21.05 9.97
C TRP A 209 -1.96 21.30 11.46
N TYR A 210 -1.19 22.21 12.07
CA TYR A 210 -1.36 22.53 13.49
C TYR A 210 -2.72 23.16 13.79
N ALA A 211 -3.24 24.01 12.90
CA ALA A 211 -4.57 24.57 13.05
C ALA A 211 -5.67 23.52 12.86
N HIS A 212 -5.54 22.63 11.87
CA HIS A 212 -6.55 21.61 11.58
C HIS A 212 -6.65 20.54 12.69
N TYR A 213 -5.52 20.23 13.34
CA TYR A 213 -5.43 19.20 14.38
C TYR A 213 -5.17 19.76 15.79
N SER A 214 -5.53 21.03 16.04
CA SER A 214 -5.23 21.74 17.30
C SER A 214 -5.79 21.04 18.54
N ASP A 215 -6.93 20.35 18.39
CA ASP A 215 -7.66 19.74 19.51
C ASP A 215 -7.14 18.32 19.86
N LEU A 216 -6.24 17.76 19.04
CA LEU A 216 -5.69 16.43 19.26
C LEU A 216 -4.67 16.44 20.41
N LYS A 217 -5.06 15.87 21.55
CA LYS A 217 -4.16 15.65 22.69
C LYS A 217 -3.44 14.30 22.54
N ASN A 218 -2.31 14.31 21.83
CA ASN A 218 -1.48 13.13 21.65
C ASN A 218 0.01 13.49 21.74
N PRO A 219 0.80 12.86 22.64
CA PRO A 219 2.23 13.14 22.79
C PRO A 219 3.04 12.97 21.49
N LEU A 220 2.66 12.04 20.63
CA LEU A 220 3.33 11.81 19.34
C LEU A 220 3.00 12.88 18.28
N LEU A 221 1.96 13.68 18.52
CA LEU A 221 1.53 14.79 17.67
C LEU A 221 1.90 16.16 18.24
N GLY A 222 2.65 16.19 19.34
CA GLY A 222 3.11 17.42 19.96
C GLY A 222 4.25 18.09 19.18
N HIS A 223 4.55 19.33 19.55
CA HIS A 223 5.81 19.97 19.19
C HIS A 223 6.95 19.33 19.98
N HIS A 224 8.01 18.96 19.28
CA HIS A 224 9.22 18.37 19.87
C HIS A 224 10.42 19.24 19.54
N SER A 225 11.41 19.27 20.44
CA SER A 225 12.70 19.92 20.17
C SER A 225 13.58 19.11 19.22
N LEU A 226 13.39 17.79 19.19
CA LEU A 226 14.11 16.88 18.30
C LEU A 226 13.56 16.95 16.88
N ASP A 227 14.47 16.90 15.90
CA ASP A 227 14.13 16.80 14.49
C ASP A 227 13.78 15.34 14.08
N PRO A 228 13.19 15.14 12.89
CA PRO A 228 12.82 13.80 12.40
C PRO A 228 13.97 12.78 12.32
N VAL A 229 15.19 13.23 12.03
CA VAL A 229 16.39 12.38 11.92
C VAL A 229 16.85 11.96 13.31
N GLU A 230 16.87 12.89 14.26
CA GLU A 230 17.17 12.61 15.66
C GLU A 230 16.20 11.59 16.27
N PHE A 231 14.90 11.67 15.93
CA PHE A 231 13.93 10.65 16.33
C PHE A 231 14.25 9.25 15.78
N CYS A 232 14.77 9.14 14.55
CA CYS A 232 15.17 7.84 14.00
C CYS A 232 16.33 7.23 14.80
N GLN A 233 17.29 8.05 15.23
CA GLN A 233 18.42 7.62 16.07
C GLN A 233 17.96 7.25 17.48
N HIS A 234 17.13 8.10 18.09
CA HIS A 234 16.59 7.87 19.43
C HIS A 234 15.77 6.57 19.50
N TYR A 235 14.82 6.37 18.58
CA TYR A 235 13.98 5.17 18.56
C TYR A 235 14.77 3.89 18.29
N ARG A 236 15.83 3.96 17.48
CA ARG A 236 16.74 2.82 17.27
C ARG A 236 17.55 2.49 18.53
N ASN A 237 18.05 3.50 19.23
CA ASN A 237 18.78 3.31 20.50
C ASN A 237 17.87 2.75 21.60
N GLU A 238 16.57 3.07 21.57
CA GLU A 238 15.55 2.53 22.47
C GLU A 238 14.93 1.19 21.99
N HIS A 239 15.40 0.63 20.87
CA HIS A 239 14.85 -0.59 20.27
C HIS A 239 13.34 -0.54 19.97
N ARG A 240 12.81 0.65 19.62
CA ARG A 240 11.40 0.84 19.26
C ARG A 240 11.01 0.16 17.95
N ASP A 241 11.98 -0.25 17.15
CA ASP A 241 11.76 -1.11 15.98
C ASP A 241 11.17 -2.47 16.38
N GLN A 242 11.48 -2.97 17.58
CA GLN A 242 10.98 -4.26 18.08
C GLN A 242 9.71 -4.12 18.93
N ASP A 243 9.41 -2.92 19.43
CA ASP A 243 8.26 -2.65 20.29
C ASP A 243 6.94 -2.55 19.49
N LEU A 244 6.21 -3.67 19.43
CA LEU A 244 4.91 -3.75 18.76
C LEU A 244 3.84 -2.86 19.44
N HIS A 245 3.90 -2.68 20.75
CA HIS A 245 2.94 -1.84 21.46
C HIS A 245 3.15 -0.36 21.11
N PHE A 246 4.41 0.06 20.99
CA PHE A 246 4.75 1.39 20.52
C PHE A 246 4.38 1.59 19.05
N ARG A 247 4.63 0.61 18.18
CA ARG A 247 4.13 0.62 16.79
C ARG A 247 2.63 0.88 16.75
N ASP A 248 1.86 0.16 17.57
CA ASP A 248 0.40 0.31 17.59
C ASP A 248 -0.04 1.70 18.09
N LYS A 249 0.70 2.30 19.05
CA LYS A 249 0.48 3.70 19.45
C LYS A 249 0.74 4.68 18.30
N VAL A 250 1.82 4.48 17.55
CA VAL A 250 2.13 5.28 16.36
C VAL A 250 1.03 5.17 15.31
N VAL A 251 0.58 3.94 15.00
CA VAL A 251 -0.51 3.70 14.05
C VAL A 251 -1.80 4.37 14.51
N LYS A 252 -2.19 4.20 15.77
CA LYS A 252 -3.38 4.87 16.34
C LYS A 252 -3.28 6.39 16.24
N SER A 253 -2.11 6.94 16.49
CA SER A 253 -1.85 8.38 16.36
C SER A 253 -2.02 8.85 14.91
N TYR A 254 -1.49 8.09 13.95
CA TYR A 254 -1.68 8.36 12.53
C TYR A 254 -3.14 8.24 12.08
N LEU A 255 -3.94 7.32 12.63
CA LEU A 255 -5.34 7.17 12.24
C LEU A 255 -6.17 8.45 12.51
N HIS A 256 -5.80 9.25 13.51
CA HIS A 256 -6.39 10.58 13.72
C HIS A 256 -6.04 11.59 12.62
N LEU A 257 -4.96 11.34 11.88
CA LEU A 257 -4.43 12.17 10.80
C LEU A 257 -4.72 11.62 9.39
N ALA A 258 -5.33 10.44 9.28
CA ALA A 258 -5.39 9.68 8.03
C ALA A 258 -6.17 10.39 6.91
N GLN A 259 -7.08 11.30 7.27
CA GLN A 259 -7.81 12.13 6.32
C GLN A 259 -6.92 13.22 5.68
N GLY A 260 -5.79 13.53 6.30
CA GLY A 260 -4.94 14.64 5.89
C GLY A 260 -5.63 15.99 6.02
N VAL A 261 -5.05 16.99 5.37
CA VAL A 261 -5.61 18.35 5.30
C VAL A 261 -5.94 18.66 3.83
N ASN A 262 -7.22 18.82 3.54
CA ASN A 262 -7.71 19.19 2.21
C ASN A 262 -7.42 20.67 1.90
N SER A 263 -7.45 21.02 0.61
CA SER A 263 -7.50 22.41 0.17
C SER A 263 -8.86 23.03 0.53
N PHE A 264 -8.85 24.30 0.91
CA PHE A 264 -10.05 25.14 0.93
C PHE A 264 -10.34 25.62 -0.50
#